data_AF-A0A939K0S8-F1
#
_entry.id   AF-A0A939K0S8-F1
#
_cell.length_a   1.000
_cell.length_b   1.000
_cell.length_c   1.000
_cell.angle_alpha   90.00
_cell.angle_beta   90.00
_cell.angle_gamma   90.00
#
_symmetry.space_group_name_H-M   'P 1'
#
loop_
_entity.id
_entity.type
_entity.pdbx_description
1 polymer ?
#
loop_
_entity_poly.entity_id
_entity_poly.type
_entity_poly.pdbx_seq_one_letter_code
_entity_poly.pdbx_strand_id
1 'polypeptide(L)'
;MLTLFGFASTNELWIRVLGALVLTLSFYYYAMARHGTRPVVAATVRGRLFFCGTLIAFVVLGLAKLPLLGFAILEIGLALWTWRELKRMNNEQ
;
A
#
# COMPACT_ATOMS: atom_id res chain seq x y z
N MET A 1 -10.47 -17.84 4.58
CA MET A 1 -9.75 -17.25 3.43
C MET A 1 -8.26 -16.98 3.70
N LEU A 2 -7.82 -16.73 4.95
CA LEU A 2 -6.38 -16.59 5.29
C LEU A 2 -5.57 -17.89 5.11
N THR A 3 -6.19 -19.04 5.35
CA THR A 3 -5.60 -20.37 5.16
C THR A 3 -5.19 -20.67 3.72
N LEU A 4 -5.86 -20.08 2.73
CA LEU A 4 -5.54 -20.24 1.30
C LEU A 4 -4.19 -19.62 0.95
N PHE A 5 -3.74 -18.65 1.74
CA PHE A 5 -2.44 -17.99 1.62
C PHE A 5 -1.43 -18.49 2.67
N GLY A 6 -1.67 -19.65 3.31
CA GLY A 6 -0.74 -20.23 4.28
C GLY A 6 -0.61 -19.47 5.62
N PHE A 7 -1.51 -18.53 5.88
CA PHE A 7 -1.61 -17.84 7.17
C PHE A 7 -2.51 -18.61 8.13
N ALA A 8 -2.13 -18.64 9.40
CA ALA A 8 -2.99 -19.20 10.45
C ALA A 8 -4.29 -18.38 10.52
N SER A 9 -5.41 -19.05 10.78
CA SER A 9 -6.66 -18.35 11.05
C SER A 9 -6.49 -17.54 12.32
N THR A 10 -6.51 -16.23 12.22
CA THR A 10 -6.36 -15.30 13.34
C THR A 10 -7.65 -14.50 13.50
N ASN A 11 -8.13 -14.42 14.74
CA ASN A 11 -9.34 -13.67 15.11
C ASN A 11 -9.01 -12.37 15.85
N GLU A 12 -7.75 -11.95 15.74
CA GLU A 12 -7.22 -10.78 16.41
C GLU A 12 -7.89 -9.49 15.91
N LEU A 13 -8.43 -8.71 16.83
CA LEU A 13 -9.17 -7.48 16.53
C LEU A 13 -8.30 -6.42 15.84
N TRP A 14 -7.01 -6.34 16.20
CA TRP A 14 -6.10 -5.32 15.69
C TRP A 14 -5.92 -5.38 14.17
N ILE A 15 -6.10 -6.55 13.53
CA ILE A 15 -6.07 -6.69 12.07
C ILE A 15 -7.24 -5.94 11.44
N ARG A 16 -8.43 -6.01 12.06
CA ARG A 16 -9.62 -5.29 11.61
C ARG A 16 -9.47 -3.78 11.82
N VAL A 17 -8.86 -3.38 12.94
CA VAL A 17 -8.53 -1.96 13.23
C VAL A 17 -7.56 -1.41 12.18
N LEU A 18 -6.50 -2.15 11.84
CA LEU A 18 -5.58 -1.78 10.76
C LEU A 18 -6.31 -1.67 9.41
N GLY A 19 -7.19 -2.63 9.09
CA GLY A 19 -8.01 -2.56 7.88
C GLY A 19 -8.89 -1.30 7.82
N ALA A 20 -9.57 -0.97 8.93
CA ALA A 20 -10.37 0.24 9.04
C ALA A 20 -9.51 1.52 8.88
N LEU A 21 -8.34 1.56 9.52
CA LEU A 21 -7.40 2.68 9.41
C LEU A 21 -6.93 2.88 7.98
N VAL A 22 -6.57 1.80 7.27
CA VAL A 22 -6.15 1.85 5.86
C VAL A 22 -7.29 2.35 4.96
N LEU A 23 -8.53 1.95 5.21
CA LEU A 23 -9.70 2.46 4.47
C LEU A 23 -9.91 3.96 4.71
N THR A 24 -9.83 4.42 5.96
CA THR A 24 -9.96 5.84 6.31
C THR A 24 -8.86 6.68 5.64
N LEU A 25 -7.61 6.23 5.70
CA LEU A 25 -6.50 6.91 5.03
C LEU A 25 -6.69 6.94 3.52
N SER A 26 -7.18 5.85 2.91
CA SER A 26 -7.48 5.78 1.48
C SER A 26 -8.53 6.81 1.06
N PHE A 27 -9.57 7.02 1.89
CA PHE A 27 -10.58 8.06 1.66
C PHE A 27 -9.97 9.46 1.68
N TYR A 28 -9.12 9.76 2.67
CA TYR A 28 -8.43 11.06 2.74
C TYR A 28 -7.49 11.28 1.54
N TYR A 29 -6.74 10.27 1.13
CA TYR A 29 -5.88 10.37 -0.06
C TYR A 29 -6.68 10.56 -1.35
N TYR A 30 -7.85 9.92 -1.48
CA TYR A 30 -8.73 10.13 -2.62
C TYR A 30 -9.26 11.58 -2.68
N ALA A 31 -9.71 12.12 -1.54
CA ALA A 31 -10.14 13.51 -1.46
C ALA A 31 -8.98 14.48 -1.79
N MET A 32 -7.79 14.23 -1.24
CA MET A 32 -6.59 15.04 -1.50
C MET A 32 -6.14 15.02 -2.96
N ALA A 33 -6.25 13.88 -3.63
CA ALA A 33 -5.99 13.74 -5.06
C ALA A 33 -6.99 14.53 -5.91
N ARG A 34 -8.28 14.53 -5.52
CA ARG A 34 -9.34 15.30 -6.21
C ARG A 34 -9.19 16.82 -6.03
N HIS A 35 -8.68 17.28 -4.89
CA HIS A 35 -8.57 18.70 -4.56
C HIS A 35 -7.16 19.30 -4.80
N GLY A 36 -6.29 18.62 -5.56
CA GLY A 36 -5.09 19.24 -6.14
C GLY A 36 -3.85 19.30 -5.24
N THR A 37 -3.80 18.56 -4.13
CA THR A 37 -2.63 18.54 -3.23
C THR A 37 -1.53 17.58 -3.74
N ARG A 38 -0.98 17.87 -4.92
CA ARG A 38 0.04 17.06 -5.61
C ARG A 38 1.22 16.61 -4.73
N PRO A 39 1.81 17.47 -3.86
CA PRO A 39 2.93 17.05 -3.01
C PRO A 39 2.55 15.90 -2.06
N VAL A 40 1.30 15.89 -1.60
CA VAL A 40 0.80 14.85 -0.68
C VAL A 40 0.62 13.53 -1.43
N VAL A 41 0.04 13.56 -2.64
CA VAL A 41 -0.07 12.38 -3.51
C VAL A 41 1.30 11.81 -3.84
N ALA A 42 2.29 12.66 -4.14
CA ALA A 42 3.68 12.22 -4.38
C ALA A 42 4.32 11.56 -3.14
N ALA A 43 4.07 12.10 -1.95
CA ALA A 43 4.54 11.52 -0.70
C ALA A 43 3.96 10.11 -0.47
N THR A 44 2.71 9.86 -0.86
CA THR A 44 2.10 8.52 -0.74
C THR A 44 2.80 7.46 -1.58
N VAL A 45 3.26 7.80 -2.80
CA VAL A 45 3.99 6.86 -3.66
C VAL A 45 5.30 6.41 -3.00
N ARG A 46 6.05 7.37 -2.41
CA ARG A 46 7.28 7.08 -1.68
C ARG A 46 7.02 6.20 -0.46
N GLY A 47 5.96 6.50 0.29
CA GLY A 47 5.53 5.69 1.44
C GLY A 47 5.15 4.26 1.06
N ARG A 48 4.40 4.08 -0.03
CA ARG A 48 4.03 2.74 -0.54
C ARG A 48 5.24 1.94 -1.01
N LEU A 49 6.21 2.56 -1.68
CA LEU A 49 7.45 1.90 -2.09
C LEU A 49 8.32 1.52 -0.88
N PHE A 50 8.44 2.40 0.11
CA PHE A 50 9.12 2.09 1.37
C PHE A 50 8.46 0.90 2.08
N PHE A 51 7.14 0.89 2.18
CA PHE A 51 6.38 -0.22 2.75
C PHE A 51 6.66 -1.54 2.00
N CYS A 52 6.61 -1.54 0.66
CA CYS A 52 6.98 -2.72 -0.12
C CYS A 52 8.41 -3.19 0.16
N GLY A 53 9.36 -2.25 0.26
CA GLY A 53 10.74 -2.54 0.65
C GLY A 53 10.84 -3.20 2.02
N THR A 54 10.08 -2.73 3.01
CA THR A 54 10.05 -3.35 4.36
C THR A 54 9.45 -4.75 4.34
N LEU A 55 8.40 -5.01 3.54
CA LEU A 55 7.83 -6.35 3.40
C LEU A 55 8.83 -7.32 2.78
N ILE A 56 9.54 -6.89 1.74
CA ILE A 56 10.60 -7.69 1.10
C ILE A 56 11.71 -7.97 2.12
N ALA A 57 12.15 -6.96 2.87
CA ALA A 57 13.17 -7.11 3.91
C ALA A 57 12.74 -8.12 5.00
N PHE A 58 11.49 -8.06 5.47
CA PHE A 58 10.98 -9.04 6.44
C PHE A 58 10.95 -10.47 5.91
N VAL A 59 10.62 -10.66 4.63
CA VAL A 59 10.69 -11.99 4.00
C VAL A 59 12.14 -12.47 3.88
N VAL A 60 13.06 -11.63 3.42
CA VAL A 60 14.49 -11.97 3.26
C VAL A 60 15.15 -12.28 4.62
N LEU A 61 14.77 -11.57 5.68
CA LEU A 61 15.26 -11.79 7.04
C LEU A 61 14.59 -12.98 7.76
N GLY A 62 13.67 -13.69 7.10
CA GLY A 62 12.96 -14.84 7.70
C GLY A 62 11.90 -14.46 8.75
N LEU A 63 11.55 -13.18 8.87
CA LEU A 63 10.55 -12.66 9.81
C LEU A 63 9.11 -12.76 9.29
N ALA A 64 8.93 -13.01 7.99
CA ALA A 64 7.64 -13.09 7.33
C ALA A 64 7.57 -14.27 6.34
N LYS A 65 6.35 -14.70 6.01
CA LYS A 65 6.10 -15.81 5.07
C LYS A 65 6.13 -15.34 3.60
N LEU A 66 6.54 -16.22 2.71
CA LEU A 66 6.62 -16.01 1.25
C LEU A 66 5.38 -15.35 0.59
N PRO A 67 4.14 -15.67 0.99
CA PRO A 67 2.93 -15.04 0.41
C PRO A 67 2.88 -13.51 0.59
N LEU A 68 3.59 -12.94 1.56
CA LEU A 68 3.70 -11.49 1.75
C LEU A 68 4.39 -10.81 0.55
N LEU A 69 5.23 -11.54 -0.19
CA LEU A 69 5.89 -11.04 -1.39
C LEU A 69 4.87 -10.76 -2.52
N GLY A 70 3.83 -11.60 -2.63
CA GLY A 70 2.74 -11.38 -3.58
C GLY A 70 1.98 -10.07 -3.31
N PHE A 71 1.76 -9.76 -2.03
CA PHE A 71 1.20 -8.47 -1.62
C PHE A 71 2.11 -7.30 -1.99
N ALA A 72 3.42 -7.43 -1.75
CA ALA A 72 4.39 -6.39 -2.13
C ALA A 72 4.39 -6.13 -3.65
N ILE A 73 4.31 -7.18 -4.48
CA ILE A 73 4.26 -7.03 -5.95
C ILE A 73 2.99 -6.27 -6.39
N LEU A 74 1.83 -6.64 -5.84
CA LEU A 74 0.57 -5.96 -6.14
C LEU A 74 0.63 -4.48 -5.73
N GLU A 75 1.16 -4.20 -4.55
CA GLU A 75 1.25 -2.83 -4.02
C GLU A 75 2.23 -1.96 -4.83
N ILE A 76 3.35 -2.53 -5.32
CA ILE A 76 4.24 -1.86 -6.28
C ILE A 76 3.48 -1.50 -7.56
N GLY A 77 2.65 -2.40 -8.08
CA GLY A 77 1.80 -2.13 -9.25
C GLY A 77 0.87 -0.92 -9.05
N LEU A 78 0.24 -0.86 -7.87
CA LEU A 78 -0.62 0.28 -7.50
C LEU A 78 0.19 1.58 -7.35
N ALA A 79 1.36 1.54 -6.71
CA ALA A 79 2.23 2.70 -6.56
C ALA A 79 2.71 3.24 -7.92
N LEU A 80 3.05 2.35 -8.86
CA LEU A 80 3.43 2.71 -10.23
C LEU A 80 2.26 3.35 -10.99
N TRP A 81 1.04 2.85 -10.83
CA TRP A 81 -0.16 3.47 -11.41
C TRP A 81 -0.35 4.90 -10.89
N THR A 82 -0.30 5.10 -9.57
CA THR A 82 -0.42 6.43 -8.95
C THR A 82 0.68 7.38 -9.42
N TRP A 83 1.91 6.90 -9.61
CA TRP A 83 2.97 7.72 -10.18
C TRP A 83 2.69 8.12 -11.63
N ARG A 84 2.19 7.20 -12.47
CA ARG A 84 1.80 7.53 -13.85
C ARG A 84 0.72 8.63 -13.88
N GLU A 85 -0.28 8.53 -13.01
CA GLU A 85 -1.33 9.54 -12.90
C GLU A 85 -0.78 10.90 -12.43
N LEU A 86 0.13 10.90 -11.44
CA LEU A 86 0.81 12.11 -11.00
C LEU A 86 1.62 12.77 -12.13
N LYS A 87 2.28 11.97 -12.98
CA LYS A 87 2.97 12.49 -14.18
C LYS A 87 1.99 13.06 -15.20
N ARG A 88 0.81 12.44 -15.38
CA ARG A 88 -0.23 12.97 -16.28
C ARG A 88 -0.72 14.33 -15.80
N MET A 89 -1.01 14.45 -14.51
CA MET A 89 -1.33 15.74 -13.89
C MET A 89 -0.24 16.78 -14.20
N ASN A 90 1.05 16.44 -14.06
CA ASN A 90 2.15 17.37 -14.35
C ASN A 90 2.18 17.91 -15.78
N ASN A 91 1.69 17.16 -16.77
CA ASN A 91 1.70 17.58 -18.17
C ASN A 91 0.46 18.40 -18.58
N GLU A 92 -0.56 18.48 -17.72
CA GLU A 92 -1.79 19.25 -17.95
C GLU A 92 -1.78 20.65 -17.30
N GLN A 93 -0.67 21.02 -16.63
CA GLN A 93 -0.39 22.36 -16.08
C GLN A 93 0.67 23.06 -16.93
#